data_AF-A0AA85GAJ7-F1
#
_entry.id   AF-A0AA85GAJ7-F1
#
_cell.length_a   1.000
_cell.length_b   1.000
_cell.length_c   1.000
_cell.angle_alpha   90.00
_cell.angle_beta   90.00
_cell.angle_gamma   90.00
#
_symmetry.space_group_name_H-M   'P 1'
#
loop_
_entity.id
_entity.type
_entity.pdbx_description
1 polymer ?
#
loop_
_entity_poly.entity_id
_entity_poly.type
_entity_poly.pdbx_seq_one_letter_code
_entity_poly.pdbx_strand_id
1 'polypeptide(L)'
;MFGQTICGIAQSGILGIPAHLAAVWFGVNEVSTATALGVFGNQLGVAFGFLVPPLILPSIPYSSNGTNQLDPKTDVNQLFNNVKHYMMIMLYFSAALNLLPFIFVLFGLRAKPKTEPSLAQYKRNGSSINHKLQINDQLSIDKPLNGIHSIINNNGLNDKKNNIDKEFYTKSLENDQQYPSLSPNEYSISSTKQNTTDKNDSIMNNFVINIDENSIDDYSQQSLQNHLRNEKISAALKRLFKNIPFVLLFISYGILTGVYYAVGTLLNSILLGYFTNSTLSGWAGFTMIIAGIFGSVITGVILDKTKKFKIITCIIYILSLIFMGIFTGILYLRSMPIVFIVMFFLGFFMTGYLSIGFELAAELTYPESEGLSSGLLNTSAQIFGLILIHVATPLRTHYGVLPGNLFLTGLTLVGTIMTVLIKENLYRQQAHGRKKVEIQTVPDEQTSNERN
;
A
#
# COMPACT_ATOMS: atom_id res chain seq x y z
N MET A 1 21.72 -10.38 -6.47
CA MET A 1 20.38 -10.77 -5.97
C MET A 1 20.11 -10.23 -4.59
N PHE A 2 20.95 -10.53 -3.60
CA PHE A 2 20.80 -10.03 -2.23
C PHE A 2 20.51 -8.52 -2.13
N GLY A 3 21.31 -7.67 -2.80
CA GLY A 3 21.09 -6.21 -2.78
C GLY A 3 19.75 -5.77 -3.39
N GLN A 4 19.32 -6.38 -4.50
CA GLN A 4 18.02 -6.06 -5.13
C GLN A 4 16.85 -6.53 -4.26
N THR A 5 16.96 -7.68 -3.60
CA THR A 5 15.96 -8.16 -2.65
C THR A 5 15.80 -7.20 -1.47
N ILE A 6 16.90 -6.73 -0.88
CA ILE A 6 16.87 -5.73 0.20
C ILE A 6 16.21 -4.44 -0.28
N CYS A 7 16.59 -3.95 -1.47
CA CYS A 7 15.98 -2.75 -2.05
C CYS A 7 14.48 -2.93 -2.28
N GLY A 8 14.04 -4.08 -2.80
CA GLY A 8 12.62 -4.38 -3.04
C GLY A 8 11.79 -4.40 -1.75
N ILE A 9 12.32 -5.00 -0.68
CA ILE A 9 11.68 -5.00 0.65
C ILE A 9 11.59 -3.57 1.19
N ALA A 10 12.69 -2.82 1.16
CA ALA A 10 12.73 -1.43 1.64
C ALA A 10 11.76 -0.53 0.86
N GLN A 11 11.69 -0.68 -0.46
CA GLN A 11 10.83 0.11 -1.34
C GLN A 11 9.34 -0.12 -1.07
N SER A 12 8.95 -1.32 -0.61
CA SER A 12 7.56 -1.58 -0.18
C SER A 12 7.14 -0.65 0.98
N GLY A 13 8.06 -0.41 1.93
CA GLY A 13 7.85 0.54 3.02
C GLY A 13 7.83 2.00 2.55
N ILE A 14 8.77 2.39 1.68
CA ILE A 14 8.92 3.77 1.21
C ILE A 14 7.68 4.27 0.46
N LEU A 15 7.10 3.43 -0.39
CA LEU A 15 5.95 3.81 -1.23
C LEU A 15 4.68 4.13 -0.42
N GLY A 16 4.57 3.64 0.83
CA GLY A 16 3.46 3.96 1.73
C GLY A 16 3.64 5.26 2.53
N ILE A 17 4.85 5.83 2.57
CA ILE A 17 5.18 7.00 3.39
C ILE A 17 4.41 8.26 2.97
N PRO A 18 4.29 8.62 1.67
CA PRO A 18 3.62 9.85 1.26
C PRO A 18 2.19 9.99 1.80
N ALA A 19 1.38 8.93 1.67
CA ALA A 19 0.00 8.92 2.14
C ALA A 19 -0.08 9.03 3.67
N HIS A 20 0.83 8.34 4.38
CA HIS A 20 0.86 8.40 5.83
C HIS A 20 1.25 9.80 6.34
N LEU A 21 2.30 10.39 5.76
CA LEU A 21 2.77 11.71 6.14
C LEU A 21 1.72 12.78 5.82
N ALA A 22 1.08 12.68 4.66
CA ALA A 22 0.01 13.57 4.24
C ALA A 22 -1.16 13.58 5.24
N ALA A 23 -1.60 12.40 5.68
CA ALA A 23 -2.69 12.27 6.65
C ALA A 23 -2.34 12.82 8.04
N VAL A 24 -1.06 12.77 8.44
CA VAL A 24 -0.60 13.23 9.76
C VAL A 24 -0.38 14.73 9.82
N TRP A 25 0.10 15.34 8.72
CA TRP A 25 0.58 16.72 8.71
C TRP A 25 -0.32 17.72 8.00
N PHE A 26 -1.18 17.28 7.09
CA PHE A 26 -1.97 18.16 6.24
C PHE A 26 -3.46 18.09 6.59
N GLY A 27 -4.17 19.20 6.35
CA GLY A 27 -5.62 19.27 6.53
C GLY A 27 -6.36 18.46 5.44
N VAL A 28 -7.65 18.15 5.69
CA VAL A 28 -8.48 17.27 4.82
C VAL A 28 -8.45 17.67 3.34
N ASN A 29 -8.39 18.97 3.06
CA ASN A 29 -8.40 19.53 1.70
C ASN A 29 -7.03 19.41 0.99
N GLU A 30 -5.94 19.18 1.73
CA GLU A 30 -4.57 19.20 1.22
C GLU A 30 -3.89 17.82 1.26
N VAL A 31 -4.46 16.84 1.99
CA VAL A 31 -3.91 15.48 2.10
C VAL A 31 -3.73 14.83 0.73
N SER A 32 -4.72 14.96 -0.16
CA SER A 32 -4.66 14.36 -1.50
C SER A 32 -3.52 14.97 -2.32
N THR A 33 -3.39 16.30 -2.31
CA THR A 33 -2.33 17.01 -3.03
C THR A 33 -0.94 16.69 -2.47
N ALA A 34 -0.77 16.67 -1.14
CA ALA A 34 0.49 16.30 -0.51
C ALA A 34 0.91 14.86 -0.82
N THR A 35 -0.06 13.93 -0.79
CA THR A 35 0.18 12.53 -1.18
C THR A 35 0.61 12.43 -2.65
N ALA A 36 -0.11 13.11 -3.55
CA ALA A 36 0.19 13.12 -4.97
C ALA A 36 1.60 13.65 -5.27
N LEU A 37 1.99 14.76 -4.66
CA LEU A 37 3.34 15.33 -4.80
C LEU A 37 4.44 14.35 -4.34
N GLY A 38 4.24 13.66 -3.21
CA GLY A 38 5.19 12.66 -2.73
C GLY A 38 5.31 11.45 -3.66
N VAL A 39 4.19 10.98 -4.23
CA VAL A 39 4.18 9.88 -5.21
C VAL A 39 4.82 10.32 -6.54
N PHE A 40 4.58 11.54 -7.00
CA PHE A 40 5.24 12.10 -8.19
C PHE A 40 6.75 12.19 -8.02
N GLY A 41 7.25 12.52 -6.82
CA GLY A 41 8.68 12.53 -6.53
C GLY A 41 9.36 11.19 -6.82
N ASN A 42 8.72 10.06 -6.49
CA ASN A 42 9.22 8.73 -6.83
C ASN A 42 9.34 8.53 -8.35
N GLN A 43 8.30 8.90 -9.11
CA GLN A 43 8.31 8.75 -10.56
C GLN A 43 9.38 9.62 -11.22
N LEU A 44 9.59 10.85 -10.74
CA LEU A 44 10.66 11.72 -11.22
C LEU A 44 12.05 11.14 -10.93
N GLY A 45 12.26 10.59 -9.73
CA GLY A 45 13.51 9.90 -9.39
C GLY A 45 13.81 8.74 -10.35
N VAL A 46 12.81 7.91 -10.65
CA VAL A 46 12.94 6.83 -11.64
C VAL A 46 13.24 7.38 -13.03
N ALA A 47 12.57 8.45 -13.46
CA ALA A 47 12.81 9.08 -14.76
C ALA A 47 14.26 9.59 -14.91
N PHE A 48 14.78 10.28 -13.89
CA PHE A 48 16.20 10.69 -13.87
C PHE A 48 17.14 9.49 -13.81
N GLY A 49 16.76 8.40 -13.16
CA GLY A 49 17.49 7.13 -13.16
C GLY A 49 17.69 6.52 -14.55
N PHE A 50 16.85 6.86 -15.54
CA PHE A 50 17.07 6.48 -16.94
C PHE A 50 18.05 7.38 -17.68
N LEU A 51 18.14 8.66 -17.31
CA LEU A 51 18.98 9.66 -18.01
C LEU A 51 20.41 9.69 -17.47
N VAL A 52 20.56 9.66 -16.15
CA VAL A 52 21.86 9.89 -15.51
C VAL A 52 22.90 8.82 -15.88
N PRO A 53 22.62 7.50 -15.81
CA PRO A 53 23.65 6.50 -16.10
C PRO A 53 24.17 6.54 -17.55
N PRO A 54 23.32 6.61 -18.61
CA PRO A 54 23.81 6.70 -19.99
C PRO A 54 24.57 7.98 -20.33
N LEU A 55 24.40 9.07 -19.56
CA LEU A 55 25.12 10.33 -19.76
C LEU A 55 26.49 10.35 -19.07
N ILE A 56 26.61 9.66 -17.93
CA ILE A 56 27.86 9.64 -17.14
C ILE A 56 28.78 8.51 -17.58
N LEU A 57 28.23 7.34 -17.93
CA LEU A 57 29.05 6.17 -18.26
C LEU A 57 29.73 6.34 -19.63
N PRO A 58 31.04 6.07 -19.71
CA PRO A 58 31.76 6.14 -20.98
C PRO A 58 31.20 5.08 -21.95
N SER A 59 31.05 5.47 -23.22
CA SER A 59 30.65 4.54 -24.27
C SER A 59 31.71 3.48 -24.50
N ILE A 60 31.28 2.24 -24.75
CA ILE A 60 32.18 1.12 -25.04
C ILE A 60 32.66 1.26 -26.51
N PRO A 61 33.97 1.34 -26.77
CA PRO A 61 34.50 1.45 -28.12
C PRO A 61 34.44 0.08 -28.83
N TYR A 62 33.52 -0.02 -29.80
CA TYR A 62 33.40 -1.20 -30.66
C TYR A 62 34.17 -1.03 -31.97
N SER A 63 34.65 -2.14 -32.53
CA SER A 63 35.31 -2.17 -33.83
C SER A 63 34.38 -1.64 -34.93
N SER A 64 34.91 -0.78 -35.80
CA SER A 64 34.15 -0.19 -36.93
C SER A 64 33.76 -1.23 -38.00
N ASN A 65 34.27 -2.45 -37.89
CA ASN A 65 34.13 -3.50 -38.90
C ASN A 65 32.77 -4.23 -38.85
N GLY A 66 31.82 -3.73 -38.06
CA GLY A 66 30.50 -4.34 -37.87
C GLY A 66 30.51 -5.64 -37.05
N THR A 67 31.66 -6.04 -36.52
CA THR A 67 31.76 -7.10 -35.52
C THR A 67 31.49 -6.50 -34.14
N ASN A 68 30.65 -7.14 -33.31
CA ASN A 68 30.40 -6.75 -31.91
C ASN A 68 31.63 -7.06 -31.01
N GLN A 69 32.83 -6.78 -31.51
CA GLN A 69 34.09 -6.96 -30.83
C GLN A 69 34.61 -5.60 -30.39
N LEU A 70 35.28 -5.56 -29.24
CA LEU A 70 35.95 -4.36 -28.75
C LEU A 70 36.99 -3.90 -29.79
N ASP A 71 37.17 -2.59 -29.96
CA ASP A 71 38.24 -2.08 -30.81
C ASP A 71 39.59 -2.66 -30.33
N PRO A 72 40.36 -3.38 -31.17
CA PRO A 72 41.63 -4.00 -30.79
C PRO A 72 42.66 -3.02 -30.19
N LYS A 73 42.51 -1.71 -30.44
CA LYS A 73 43.37 -0.67 -29.87
C LYS A 73 42.99 -0.29 -28.42
N THR A 74 41.89 -0.82 -27.91
CA THR A 74 41.38 -0.47 -26.58
C THR A 74 42.20 -1.15 -25.50
N ASP A 75 42.80 -0.35 -24.60
CA ASP A 75 43.33 -0.88 -23.35
C ASP A 75 42.15 -1.24 -22.41
N VAL A 76 41.91 -2.54 -22.28
CA VAL A 76 40.82 -3.10 -21.47
C VAL A 76 40.97 -2.74 -19.98
N ASN A 77 42.20 -2.66 -19.47
CA ASN A 77 42.44 -2.31 -18.06
C ASN A 77 42.10 -0.85 -17.81
N GLN A 78 42.50 0.04 -18.72
CA GLN A 78 42.15 1.46 -18.64
C GLN A 78 40.64 1.68 -18.78
N LEU A 79 40.00 0.99 -19.74
CA LEU A 79 38.54 1.06 -19.92
C LEU A 79 37.81 0.58 -18.66
N PHE A 80 38.21 -0.55 -18.08
CA PHE A 80 37.62 -1.08 -16.86
C PHE A 80 37.76 -0.10 -15.69
N ASN A 81 38.95 0.48 -15.49
CA ASN A 81 39.19 1.46 -14.44
C ASN A 81 38.34 2.73 -14.63
N ASN A 82 38.19 3.21 -15.87
CA ASN A 82 37.35 4.35 -16.18
C ASN A 82 35.87 4.05 -15.91
N VAL A 83 35.33 2.93 -16.41
CA VAL A 83 33.94 2.51 -16.15
C VAL A 83 33.70 2.35 -14.66
N LYS A 84 34.61 1.67 -13.95
CA LYS A 84 34.53 1.49 -12.49
C LYS A 84 34.49 2.83 -11.76
N HIS A 85 35.35 3.78 -12.12
CA HIS A 85 35.40 5.10 -11.50
C HIS A 85 34.06 5.85 -11.64
N TYR A 86 33.51 5.93 -12.85
CA TYR A 86 32.23 6.59 -13.10
C TYR A 86 31.04 5.86 -12.46
N MET A 87 31.04 4.52 -12.46
CA MET A 87 30.04 3.74 -11.72
C MET A 87 30.09 4.02 -10.22
N MET A 88 31.29 4.08 -9.62
CA MET A 88 31.44 4.37 -8.19
C MET A 88 30.99 5.79 -7.85
N ILE A 89 31.30 6.79 -8.67
CA ILE A 89 30.79 8.16 -8.50
C ILE A 89 29.26 8.15 -8.46
N MET A 90 28.62 7.48 -9.42
CA MET A 90 27.16 7.40 -9.48
C MET A 90 26.57 6.72 -8.23
N LEU A 91 27.20 5.65 -7.74
CA LEU A 91 26.75 4.93 -6.54
C LEU A 91 26.94 5.76 -5.26
N TYR A 92 28.07 6.44 -5.09
CA TYR A 92 28.30 7.31 -3.94
C TYR A 92 27.38 8.53 -3.94
N PHE A 93 27.18 9.14 -5.11
CA PHE A 93 26.23 10.24 -5.26
C PHE A 93 24.81 9.79 -4.93
N SER A 94 24.38 8.63 -5.43
CA SER A 94 23.08 8.05 -5.08
C SER A 94 22.95 7.77 -3.58
N ALA A 95 23.99 7.22 -2.95
CA ALA A 95 24.01 7.01 -1.50
C ALA A 95 23.88 8.32 -0.72
N ALA A 96 24.60 9.38 -1.14
CA ALA A 96 24.51 10.71 -0.54
C ALA A 96 23.11 11.33 -0.71
N LEU A 97 22.52 11.24 -1.91
CA LEU A 97 21.16 11.70 -2.18
C LEU A 97 20.12 10.97 -1.32
N ASN A 98 20.28 9.66 -1.09
CA ASN A 98 19.38 8.90 -0.23
C ASN A 98 19.57 9.21 1.27
N LEU A 99 20.76 9.63 1.69
CA LEU A 99 21.04 10.06 3.07
C LEU A 99 20.44 11.44 3.39
N LEU A 100 20.29 12.33 2.40
CA LEU A 100 19.77 13.68 2.62
C LEU A 100 18.35 13.71 3.23
N PRO A 101 17.35 12.99 2.68
CA PRO A 101 16.04 12.87 3.32
C PRO A 101 16.11 12.25 4.72
N PHE A 102 16.98 11.25 4.92
CA PHE A 102 17.15 10.60 6.23
C PHE A 102 17.68 11.58 7.29
N ILE A 103 18.71 12.36 6.96
CA ILE A 103 19.25 13.42 7.82
C ILE A 103 18.19 14.49 8.08
N PHE A 104 17.45 14.91 7.06
CA PHE A 104 16.38 15.89 7.20
C PHE A 104 15.24 15.37 8.11
N VAL A 105 14.89 14.08 8.02
CA VAL A 105 13.92 13.46 8.93
C VAL A 105 14.45 13.41 10.36
N LEU A 106 15.72 13.06 10.58
CA LEU A 106 16.29 12.96 11.92
C LEU A 106 16.39 14.31 12.65
N PHE A 107 16.80 15.36 11.94
CA PHE A 107 17.10 16.66 12.58
C PHE A 107 16.05 17.75 12.32
N GLY A 108 15.29 17.65 11.23
CA GLY A 108 14.40 18.71 10.76
C GLY A 108 12.90 18.47 11.00
N LEU A 109 12.47 17.20 11.07
CA LEU A 109 11.04 16.87 11.16
C LEU A 109 10.65 16.43 12.58
N ARG A 110 9.61 17.08 13.12
CA ARG A 110 8.94 16.59 14.32
C ARG A 110 8.14 15.32 13.96
N ALA A 111 7.89 14.44 14.94
CA ALA A 111 7.14 13.21 14.69
C ALA A 111 5.66 13.49 14.33
N LYS A 112 5.06 14.54 14.91
CA LYS A 112 3.67 14.97 14.67
C LYS A 112 3.55 16.50 14.83
N PRO A 113 2.57 17.15 14.19
CA PRO A 113 2.27 18.56 14.44
C PRO A 113 1.80 18.79 15.89
N LYS A 114 1.97 20.01 16.41
CA LYS A 114 1.59 20.37 17.80
C LYS A 114 0.08 20.32 18.05
N THR A 115 -0.71 20.56 17.00
CA THR A 115 -2.17 20.49 17.01
C THR A 115 -2.61 19.61 15.87
N GLU A 116 -3.67 18.85 16.08
CA GLU A 116 -4.14 17.91 15.07
C GLU A 116 -4.71 18.66 13.86
N PRO A 117 -4.24 18.37 12.64
CA PRO A 117 -4.58 19.17 11.47
C PRO A 117 -5.99 18.90 10.94
N SER A 118 -6.68 17.86 11.40
CA SER A 118 -8.03 17.55 10.98
C SER A 118 -8.88 16.87 12.05
N LEU A 119 -10.20 17.10 11.98
CA LEU A 119 -11.21 16.42 12.82
C LEU A 119 -11.19 14.89 12.62
N ALA A 120 -10.79 14.41 11.43
CA ALA A 120 -10.62 12.98 11.18
C ALA A 120 -9.45 12.40 11.99
N GLN A 121 -8.33 13.12 12.07
CA GLN A 121 -7.18 12.75 12.91
C GLN A 121 -7.55 12.78 14.41
N TYR A 122 -8.32 13.79 14.82
CA TYR A 122 -8.87 13.90 16.17
C TYR A 122 -9.79 12.77 16.56
N LYS A 123 -10.75 12.40 15.70
CA LYS A 123 -11.61 11.25 15.95
C LYS A 123 -10.84 9.93 15.96
N ARG A 124 -9.78 9.80 15.16
CA ARG A 124 -8.95 8.58 15.11
C ARG A 124 -8.13 8.41 16.39
N ASN A 125 -7.55 9.50 16.89
CA ASN A 125 -6.82 9.51 18.17
C ASN A 125 -7.79 9.40 19.36
N GLY A 126 -8.92 10.11 19.33
CA GLY A 126 -9.98 10.06 20.34
C GLY A 126 -10.68 8.70 20.42
N SER A 127 -10.88 8.00 19.30
CA SER A 127 -11.39 6.63 19.29
C SER A 127 -10.39 5.63 19.88
N SER A 128 -9.08 5.85 19.72
CA SER A 128 -8.07 5.06 20.44
C SER A 128 -8.08 5.33 21.95
N ILE A 129 -8.41 6.54 22.38
CA ILE A 129 -8.58 6.88 23.80
C ILE A 129 -9.89 6.29 24.36
N ASN A 130 -11.01 6.39 23.63
CA ASN A 130 -12.27 5.75 24.02
C ASN A 130 -12.20 4.23 24.03
N HIS A 131 -11.38 3.61 23.18
CA HIS A 131 -11.10 2.16 23.25
C HIS A 131 -10.19 1.81 24.43
N LYS A 132 -9.32 2.73 24.89
CA LYS A 132 -8.59 2.56 26.16
C LYS A 132 -9.55 2.67 27.36
N LEU A 133 -10.52 3.59 27.31
CA LEU A 133 -11.54 3.76 28.35
C LEU A 133 -12.57 2.61 28.35
N GLN A 134 -13.04 2.14 27.19
CA GLN A 134 -13.98 1.01 27.09
C GLN A 134 -13.37 -0.33 27.50
N ILE A 135 -12.05 -0.51 27.41
CA ILE A 135 -11.37 -1.67 28.00
C ILE A 135 -11.36 -1.57 29.53
N ASN A 136 -11.29 -0.37 30.10
CA ASN A 136 -11.37 -0.14 31.55
C ASN A 136 -12.82 -0.19 32.09
N ASP A 137 -13.80 0.27 31.30
CA ASP A 137 -15.22 0.27 31.69
C ASP A 137 -15.87 -1.12 31.60
N GLN A 138 -15.27 -2.08 30.89
CA GLN A 138 -15.70 -3.48 30.92
C GLN A 138 -15.22 -4.24 32.17
N LEU A 139 -14.44 -3.60 33.04
CA LEU A 139 -13.93 -4.16 34.30
C LEU A 139 -14.46 -3.44 35.56
N SER A 140 -15.40 -2.51 35.41
CA SER A 140 -15.96 -1.75 36.53
C SER A 140 -17.49 -1.71 36.46
N ILE A 141 -18.12 -2.84 36.78
CA ILE A 141 -19.50 -2.79 37.30
C ILE A 141 -19.39 -2.47 38.79
N ASP A 142 -20.22 -1.51 39.21
CA ASP A 142 -20.41 -0.97 40.55
C ASP A 142 -19.45 0.16 41.00
N LYS A 143 -19.82 1.40 40.68
CA LYS A 143 -19.98 2.47 41.68
C LYS A 143 -20.73 3.70 41.14
N PRO A 144 -21.51 4.41 42.00
CA PRO A 144 -22.35 5.53 41.58
C PRO A 144 -21.51 6.77 41.27
N LEU A 145 -21.86 7.44 40.16
CA LEU A 145 -21.29 8.70 39.72
C LEU A 145 -21.47 9.80 40.77
N ASN A 146 -20.38 10.41 41.22
CA ASN A 146 -20.39 11.74 41.84
C ASN A 146 -19.33 12.63 41.20
N GLY A 147 -19.80 13.69 40.53
CA GLY A 147 -19.11 14.98 40.37
C GLY A 147 -17.93 15.05 39.40
N ILE A 148 -18.09 15.77 38.29
CA ILE A 148 -17.59 17.16 38.14
C ILE A 148 -18.11 17.72 36.82
N HIS A 149 -18.88 18.82 36.95
CA HIS A 149 -19.37 19.67 35.88
C HIS A 149 -18.21 20.34 35.11
N SER A 150 -18.31 20.38 33.78
CA SER A 150 -17.85 21.56 33.03
C SER A 150 -19.03 22.08 32.21
N ILE A 151 -19.37 23.34 32.49
CA ILE A 151 -20.48 24.09 31.95
C ILE A 151 -20.06 24.58 30.56
N ILE A 152 -20.70 24.09 29.49
CA ILE A 152 -20.76 24.81 28.22
C ILE A 152 -22.14 25.46 28.16
N ASN A 153 -22.13 26.77 28.35
CA ASN A 153 -23.28 27.63 28.30
C ASN A 153 -23.63 27.88 26.83
N ASN A 154 -24.78 27.39 26.37
CA ASN A 154 -25.44 27.90 25.17
C ASN A 154 -26.91 28.13 25.51
N ASN A 155 -27.28 29.41 25.56
CA ASN A 155 -28.64 29.88 25.72
C ASN A 155 -29.52 29.41 24.56
N GLY A 156 -30.71 28.88 24.85
CA GLY A 156 -31.80 28.80 23.88
C GLY A 156 -32.80 27.65 24.03
N LEU A 157 -33.78 27.83 24.93
CA LEU A 157 -35.16 27.30 24.90
C LEU A 157 -35.44 25.78 24.90
N ASN A 158 -35.90 25.33 26.08
CA ASN A 158 -37.13 24.56 26.37
C ASN A 158 -37.42 23.17 25.74
N ASP A 159 -37.61 22.22 26.67
CA ASP A 159 -38.76 21.30 26.86
C ASP A 159 -38.64 19.77 26.58
N LYS A 160 -39.09 19.04 27.62
CA LYS A 160 -39.74 17.70 27.68
C LYS A 160 -38.94 16.37 27.73
N LYS A 161 -38.92 15.79 28.94
CA LYS A 161 -39.37 14.43 29.38
C LYS A 161 -39.57 13.29 28.35
N ASN A 162 -38.97 12.13 28.65
CA ASN A 162 -39.56 10.76 28.84
C ASN A 162 -38.82 9.57 28.17
N ASN A 163 -38.72 8.50 28.97
CA ASN A 163 -38.45 7.05 28.77
C ASN A 163 -38.40 6.43 27.35
N ILE A 164 -37.63 5.33 27.19
CA ILE A 164 -38.13 3.95 26.97
C ILE A 164 -36.95 2.95 26.78
N ASP A 165 -37.01 1.89 27.59
CA ASP A 165 -36.65 0.47 27.45
C ASP A 165 -35.65 -0.01 26.38
N LYS A 166 -34.69 -0.85 26.82
CA LYS A 166 -33.97 -1.81 25.96
C LYS A 166 -34.16 -3.23 26.49
N GLU A 167 -34.96 -3.98 25.74
CA GLU A 167 -35.15 -5.42 25.85
C GLU A 167 -33.91 -6.23 25.46
N PHE A 168 -33.90 -7.43 26.04
CA PHE A 168 -32.99 -8.57 25.94
C PHE A 168 -32.71 -9.08 24.51
N TYR A 169 -31.50 -9.59 24.30
CA TYR A 169 -31.29 -10.88 23.61
C TYR A 169 -30.06 -11.60 24.18
N THR A 170 -30.31 -12.68 24.92
CA THR A 170 -29.34 -13.72 25.29
C THR A 170 -29.29 -14.78 24.19
N LYS A 171 -28.09 -15.24 23.84
CA LYS A 171 -27.90 -16.51 23.13
C LYS A 171 -26.76 -17.28 23.77
N SER A 172 -27.12 -18.44 24.29
CA SER A 172 -26.31 -19.46 24.96
C SER A 172 -25.37 -20.18 24.01
N LEU A 173 -24.15 -20.47 24.48
CA LEU A 173 -23.28 -21.52 23.94
C LEU A 173 -22.49 -22.13 25.12
N GLU A 174 -22.79 -23.40 25.41
CA GLU A 174 -22.07 -24.27 26.33
C GLU A 174 -20.82 -24.89 25.67
N ASN A 175 -19.80 -25.03 26.52
CA ASN A 175 -18.77 -26.08 26.63
C ASN A 175 -17.60 -26.28 25.65
N ASP A 176 -16.45 -26.45 26.33
CA ASP A 176 -15.24 -27.22 26.06
C ASP A 176 -14.27 -26.75 24.96
N GLN A 177 -13.18 -26.09 25.38
CA GLN A 177 -11.83 -26.60 25.10
C GLN A 177 -10.73 -25.99 25.99
N GLN A 178 -9.82 -26.89 26.37
CA GLN A 178 -8.75 -26.82 27.36
C GLN A 178 -7.58 -25.89 26.94
N TYR A 179 -7.16 -24.98 27.82
CA TYR A 179 -5.90 -24.21 27.65
C TYR A 179 -4.69 -24.97 28.25
N PRO A 180 -3.49 -24.89 27.66
CA PRO A 180 -2.28 -25.47 28.26
C PRO A 180 -1.78 -24.63 29.44
N SER A 181 -1.31 -25.29 30.49
CA SER A 181 -0.76 -24.71 31.72
C SER A 181 0.58 -23.99 31.48
N LEU A 182 0.68 -22.73 31.91
CA LEU A 182 1.94 -22.01 32.09
C LEU A 182 2.51 -22.27 33.49
N SER A 183 3.83 -22.45 33.56
CA SER A 183 4.60 -22.81 34.77
C SER A 183 4.53 -21.73 35.88
N PRO A 184 4.44 -22.13 37.16
CA PRO A 184 4.35 -21.19 38.28
C PRO A 184 5.73 -20.68 38.68
N ASN A 185 5.97 -19.38 38.52
CA ASN A 185 6.89 -18.60 39.35
C ASN A 185 6.75 -17.12 38.99
N GLU A 186 5.94 -16.37 39.74
CA GLU A 186 6.39 -15.25 40.58
C GLU A 186 5.18 -14.44 41.08
N TYR A 187 5.35 -13.85 42.27
CA TYR A 187 4.44 -13.03 43.08
C TYR A 187 3.52 -13.80 44.05
N SER A 188 3.99 -13.81 45.29
CA SER A 188 3.34 -14.25 46.52
C SER A 188 2.01 -13.54 46.76
N ILE A 189 0.94 -14.34 46.90
CA ILE A 189 -0.39 -13.88 47.31
C ILE A 189 -0.41 -13.76 48.84
N SER A 190 -0.46 -12.56 49.39
CA SER A 190 -0.84 -12.35 50.80
C SER A 190 -2.36 -12.17 50.89
N SER A 191 -3.06 -13.14 51.47
CA SER A 191 -4.49 -13.05 51.76
C SER A 191 -4.73 -12.47 53.15
N THR A 192 -5.38 -11.32 53.25
CA THR A 192 -5.91 -10.81 54.53
C THR A 192 -7.40 -11.11 54.60
N LYS A 193 -7.82 -11.98 55.53
CA LYS A 193 -9.23 -12.23 55.83
C LYS A 193 -9.85 -10.97 56.45
N GLN A 194 -10.79 -10.33 55.76
CA GLN A 194 -11.76 -9.45 56.41
C GLN A 194 -12.95 -10.32 56.87
N ASN A 195 -13.15 -10.39 58.18
CA ASN A 195 -14.38 -10.93 58.77
C ASN A 195 -15.46 -9.85 58.69
N THR A 196 -16.48 -10.06 57.87
CA THR A 196 -17.75 -9.32 57.98
C THR A 196 -18.77 -10.24 58.65
N THR A 197 -19.11 -9.93 59.91
CA THR A 197 -20.30 -10.46 60.59
C THR A 197 -21.52 -9.77 60.01
N ASP A 198 -22.20 -10.42 59.07
CA ASP A 198 -23.63 -10.25 58.86
C ASP A 198 -24.25 -11.59 58.46
N LYS A 199 -25.35 -11.94 59.14
CA LYS A 199 -26.05 -13.22 58.97
C LYS A 199 -26.97 -13.13 57.77
N ASN A 200 -26.94 -14.17 56.94
CA ASN A 200 -27.75 -14.44 55.75
C ASN A 200 -27.18 -13.87 54.45
N ASP A 201 -26.19 -14.55 53.87
CA ASP A 201 -26.37 -15.19 52.56
C ASP A 201 -25.18 -16.10 52.24
N SER A 202 -25.42 -17.09 51.40
CA SER A 202 -24.54 -18.21 51.06
C SER A 202 -23.12 -17.81 50.63
N ILE A 203 -22.15 -18.54 51.18
CA ILE A 203 -20.70 -18.43 50.92
C ILE A 203 -20.42 -18.59 49.42
N MET A 204 -20.01 -17.51 48.76
CA MET A 204 -19.27 -17.56 47.50
C MET A 204 -17.83 -17.16 47.80
N ASN A 205 -16.91 -18.13 47.78
CA ASN A 205 -15.48 -17.91 47.93
C ASN A 205 -14.96 -17.17 46.68
N ASN A 206 -15.09 -15.84 46.66
CA ASN A 206 -14.45 -15.03 45.64
C ASN A 206 -12.97 -14.83 46.01
N PHE A 207 -12.09 -15.51 45.29
CA PHE A 207 -10.68 -15.14 45.20
C PHE A 207 -10.60 -13.80 44.45
N VAL A 208 -10.54 -12.69 45.20
CA VAL A 208 -10.25 -11.38 44.61
C VAL A 208 -8.74 -11.29 44.44
N ILE A 209 -8.27 -11.43 43.21
CA ILE A 209 -6.92 -11.02 42.85
C ILE A 209 -6.98 -9.50 42.65
N ASN A 210 -6.59 -8.75 43.68
CA ASN A 210 -6.33 -7.32 43.53
C ASN A 210 -5.06 -7.17 42.69
N ILE A 211 -5.23 -6.87 41.40
CA ILE A 211 -4.13 -6.37 40.57
C ILE A 211 -4.11 -4.87 40.79
N ASP A 212 -3.06 -4.39 41.44
CA ASP A 212 -2.83 -2.96 41.68
C ASP A 212 -2.67 -2.27 40.31
N GLU A 213 -3.57 -1.37 39.92
CA GLU A 213 -3.59 -0.70 38.59
C GLU A 213 -2.28 0.06 38.29
N ASN A 214 -1.51 0.40 39.33
CA ASN A 214 -0.19 1.02 39.23
C ASN A 214 0.94 0.03 38.91
N SER A 215 0.66 -1.27 38.77
CA SER A 215 1.66 -2.33 38.52
C SER A 215 1.68 -2.88 37.09
N ILE A 216 0.84 -2.36 36.20
CA ILE A 216 0.84 -2.75 34.79
C ILE A 216 1.83 -1.84 34.05
N ASP A 217 3.08 -2.29 33.94
CA ASP A 217 4.13 -1.60 33.19
C ASP A 217 3.63 -1.26 31.78
N ASP A 218 3.87 -0.04 31.28
CA ASP A 218 3.50 0.43 29.92
C ASP A 218 3.87 -0.58 28.81
N TYR A 219 4.93 -1.36 29.05
CA TYR A 219 5.38 -2.46 28.19
C TYR A 219 4.34 -3.58 27.99
N SER A 220 3.57 -3.92 29.03
CA SER A 220 2.57 -4.99 29.01
C SER A 220 1.28 -4.56 28.29
N GLN A 221 0.87 -3.30 28.44
CA GLN A 221 -0.21 -2.68 27.66
C GLN A 221 0.17 -2.62 26.17
N GLN A 222 1.39 -2.21 25.86
CA GLN A 222 1.87 -2.11 24.47
C GLN A 222 2.03 -3.48 23.81
N SER A 223 2.50 -4.50 24.54
CA SER A 223 2.63 -5.87 24.02
C SER A 223 1.27 -6.51 23.72
N LEU A 224 0.26 -6.30 24.57
CA LEU A 224 -1.11 -6.77 24.35
C LEU A 224 -1.77 -6.08 23.15
N GLN A 225 -1.62 -4.75 23.02
CA GLN A 225 -2.10 -4.03 21.85
C GLN A 225 -1.45 -4.49 20.55
N ASN A 226 -0.13 -4.76 20.57
CA ASN A 226 0.58 -5.33 19.45
C ASN A 226 0.08 -6.73 19.11
N HIS A 227 -0.18 -7.57 20.12
CA HIS A 227 -0.73 -8.91 19.94
C HIS A 227 -2.12 -8.87 19.28
N LEU A 228 -3.04 -8.08 19.82
CA LEU A 228 -4.39 -7.88 19.25
C LEU A 228 -4.36 -7.31 17.83
N ARG A 229 -3.43 -6.40 17.55
CA ARG A 229 -3.22 -5.86 16.20
C ARG A 229 -2.70 -6.92 15.24
N ASN A 230 -1.74 -7.75 15.67
CA ASN A 230 -1.16 -8.83 14.86
C ASN A 230 -2.19 -9.92 14.55
N GLU A 231 -3.00 -10.32 15.54
CA GLU A 231 -4.17 -11.18 15.39
C GLU A 231 -5.13 -10.62 14.31
N LYS A 232 -5.50 -9.34 14.41
CA LYS A 232 -6.37 -8.67 13.43
C LYS A 232 -5.78 -8.64 12.02
N ILE A 233 -4.48 -8.35 11.87
CA ILE A 233 -3.80 -8.34 10.57
C ILE A 233 -3.73 -9.76 9.97
N SER A 234 -3.35 -10.75 10.77
CA SER A 234 -3.27 -12.15 10.32
C SER A 234 -4.63 -12.67 9.85
N ALA A 235 -5.70 -12.36 10.59
CA ALA A 235 -7.06 -12.69 10.19
C ALA A 235 -7.47 -11.97 8.89
N ALA A 236 -7.14 -10.69 8.75
CA ALA A 236 -7.41 -9.91 7.52
C ALA A 236 -6.68 -10.49 6.31
N LEU A 237 -5.39 -10.83 6.45
CA LEU A 237 -4.60 -11.47 5.39
C LEU A 237 -5.25 -12.79 4.95
N LYS A 238 -5.66 -13.64 5.90
CA LYS A 238 -6.36 -14.90 5.58
C LYS A 238 -7.67 -14.66 4.83
N ARG A 239 -8.44 -13.62 5.17
CA ARG A 239 -9.68 -13.28 4.44
C ARG A 239 -9.39 -12.79 3.02
N LEU A 240 -8.38 -11.94 2.85
CA LEU A 240 -7.95 -11.42 1.55
C LEU A 240 -7.49 -12.53 0.61
N PHE A 241 -6.64 -13.44 1.06
CA PHE A 241 -6.16 -14.55 0.22
C PHE A 241 -7.20 -15.66 0.00
N LYS A 242 -8.35 -15.62 0.70
CA LYS A 242 -9.53 -16.43 0.37
C LYS A 242 -10.48 -15.75 -0.63
N ASN A 243 -10.35 -14.43 -0.84
CA ASN A 243 -11.16 -13.68 -1.79
C ASN A 243 -10.60 -13.85 -3.21
N ILE A 244 -11.21 -14.73 -4.01
CA ILE A 244 -10.75 -15.09 -5.36
C ILE A 244 -10.57 -13.86 -6.28
N PRO A 245 -11.55 -12.93 -6.39
CA PRO A 245 -11.35 -11.66 -7.12
C PRO A 245 -10.09 -10.89 -6.72
N PHE A 246 -9.82 -10.78 -5.41
CA PHE A 246 -8.63 -10.12 -4.92
C PHE A 246 -7.35 -10.90 -5.25
N VAL A 247 -7.34 -12.23 -5.14
CA VAL A 247 -6.18 -13.05 -5.49
C VAL A 247 -5.85 -12.95 -6.99
N LEU A 248 -6.88 -12.96 -7.86
CA LEU A 248 -6.71 -12.72 -9.29
C LEU A 248 -6.13 -11.33 -9.57
N LEU A 249 -6.63 -10.30 -8.88
CA LEU A 249 -6.07 -8.95 -8.96
C LEU A 249 -4.62 -8.91 -8.45
N PHE A 250 -4.32 -9.51 -7.30
CA PHE A 250 -2.99 -9.55 -6.70
C PHE A 250 -1.97 -10.15 -7.65
N ILE A 251 -2.30 -11.27 -8.31
CA ILE A 251 -1.42 -11.93 -9.28
C ILE A 251 -1.31 -11.12 -10.57
N SER A 252 -2.42 -10.73 -11.18
CA SER A 252 -2.42 -9.98 -12.44
C SER A 252 -1.74 -8.61 -12.32
N TYR A 253 -1.92 -7.92 -11.19
CA TYR A 253 -1.23 -6.68 -10.85
C TYR A 253 0.27 -6.90 -10.67
N GLY A 254 0.65 -7.96 -9.96
CA GLY A 254 2.04 -8.38 -9.83
C GLY A 254 2.70 -8.62 -11.19
N ILE A 255 2.02 -9.35 -12.08
CA ILE A 255 2.51 -9.63 -13.42
C ILE A 255 2.71 -8.34 -14.23
N LEU A 256 1.70 -7.47 -14.36
CA LEU A 256 1.83 -6.28 -15.20
C LEU A 256 2.91 -5.33 -14.67
N THR A 257 2.88 -5.08 -13.36
CA THR A 257 3.84 -4.18 -12.72
C THR A 257 5.24 -4.78 -12.75
N GLY A 258 5.37 -6.10 -12.58
CA GLY A 258 6.63 -6.82 -12.71
C GLY A 258 7.18 -6.79 -14.13
N VAL A 259 6.33 -6.90 -15.16
CA VAL A 259 6.72 -6.72 -16.56
C VAL A 259 7.19 -5.29 -16.79
N TYR A 260 6.46 -4.30 -16.27
CA TYR A 260 6.87 -2.89 -16.34
C TYR A 260 8.24 -2.65 -15.69
N TYR A 261 8.49 -3.23 -14.52
CA TYR A 261 9.81 -3.18 -13.86
C TYR A 261 10.90 -3.90 -14.67
N ALA A 262 10.58 -5.03 -15.30
CA ALA A 262 11.52 -5.78 -16.13
C ALA A 262 11.87 -5.04 -17.42
N VAL A 263 10.86 -4.48 -18.11
CA VAL A 263 11.06 -3.62 -19.27
C VAL A 263 11.88 -2.41 -18.87
N GLY A 264 11.52 -1.71 -17.80
CA GLY A 264 12.28 -0.56 -17.31
C GLY A 264 13.74 -0.89 -16.97
N THR A 265 13.98 -1.89 -16.13
CA THR A 265 15.33 -2.27 -15.71
C THR A 265 16.21 -2.66 -16.88
N LEU A 266 15.62 -3.39 -17.83
CA LEU A 266 16.36 -3.98 -18.92
C LEU A 266 16.24 -3.17 -20.22
N LEU A 267 15.64 -1.97 -20.19
CA LEU A 267 15.31 -1.20 -21.38
C LEU A 267 16.56 -0.85 -22.17
N ASN A 268 17.56 -0.28 -21.49
CA ASN A 268 18.84 0.09 -22.11
C ASN A 268 19.47 -1.13 -22.79
N SER A 269 19.46 -2.30 -22.14
CA SER A 269 20.00 -3.53 -22.73
C SER A 269 19.14 -4.09 -23.88
N ILE A 270 17.83 -3.82 -23.92
CA ILE A 270 16.97 -4.15 -25.09
C ILE A 270 17.35 -3.25 -26.25
N LEU A 271 17.38 -1.93 -26.02
CA LEU A 271 17.61 -0.95 -27.08
C LEU A 271 19.03 -1.02 -27.63
N LEU A 272 20.03 -1.25 -26.78
CA LEU A 272 21.42 -1.45 -27.22
C LEU A 272 21.61 -2.71 -28.08
N GLY A 273 20.68 -3.68 -28.03
CA GLY A 273 20.66 -4.82 -28.95
C GLY A 273 20.31 -4.46 -30.39
N TYR A 274 19.70 -3.29 -30.63
CA TYR A 274 19.26 -2.84 -31.96
C TYR A 274 19.84 -1.49 -32.37
N PHE A 275 20.29 -0.68 -31.42
CA PHE A 275 20.74 0.68 -31.60
C PHE A 275 22.03 0.93 -30.84
N THR A 276 22.95 1.74 -31.37
CA THR A 276 24.26 1.97 -30.74
C THR A 276 24.27 3.15 -29.77
N ASN A 277 23.24 4.01 -29.79
CA ASN A 277 23.20 5.24 -29.00
C ASN A 277 22.57 5.02 -27.61
N SER A 278 23.42 4.97 -26.59
CA SER A 278 23.02 4.80 -25.18
C SER A 278 22.24 6.01 -24.65
N THR A 279 22.57 7.22 -25.07
CA THR A 279 21.88 8.45 -24.65
C THR A 279 20.41 8.46 -25.09
N LEU A 280 20.14 8.13 -26.36
CA LEU A 280 18.77 8.03 -26.88
C LEU A 280 17.98 6.92 -26.17
N SER A 281 18.65 5.83 -25.80
CA SER A 281 18.02 4.73 -25.04
C SER A 281 17.56 5.20 -23.65
N GLY A 282 18.39 6.01 -22.96
CA GLY A 282 18.01 6.65 -21.70
C GLY A 282 16.81 7.59 -21.86
N TRP A 283 16.78 8.40 -22.92
CA TRP A 283 15.65 9.29 -23.21
C TRP A 283 14.35 8.53 -23.54
N ALA A 284 14.44 7.36 -24.19
CA ALA A 284 13.28 6.51 -24.43
C ALA A 284 12.69 5.99 -23.12
N GLY A 285 13.55 5.62 -22.16
CA GLY A 285 13.14 5.25 -20.80
C GLY A 285 12.50 6.42 -20.05
N PHE A 286 13.11 7.60 -20.09
CA PHE A 286 12.53 8.81 -19.52
C PHE A 286 11.13 9.10 -20.07
N THR A 287 10.96 9.00 -21.39
CA THR A 287 9.68 9.21 -22.08
C THR A 287 8.62 8.23 -21.57
N MET A 288 8.97 6.96 -21.39
CA MET A 288 8.06 5.95 -20.83
C MET A 288 7.57 6.33 -19.43
N ILE A 289 8.47 6.79 -18.55
CA ILE A 289 8.11 7.16 -17.18
C ILE A 289 7.22 8.40 -17.15
N ILE A 290 7.58 9.45 -17.91
CA ILE A 290 6.79 10.68 -17.98
C ILE A 290 5.41 10.41 -18.57
N ALA A 291 5.31 9.61 -19.64
CA ALA A 291 4.02 9.21 -20.19
C ALA A 291 3.18 8.43 -19.18
N GLY A 292 3.81 7.58 -18.36
CA GLY A 292 3.16 6.86 -17.28
C GLY A 292 2.58 7.75 -16.19
N ILE A 293 3.26 8.85 -15.85
CA ILE A 293 2.73 9.88 -14.93
C ILE A 293 1.43 10.48 -15.48
N PHE A 294 1.41 10.85 -16.77
CA PHE A 294 0.17 11.34 -17.40
C PHE A 294 -0.91 10.25 -17.47
N GLY A 295 -0.50 9.01 -17.77
CA GLY A 295 -1.38 7.85 -17.81
C GLY A 295 -2.13 7.64 -16.50
N SER A 296 -1.43 7.58 -15.37
CA SER A 296 -2.03 7.33 -14.05
C SER A 296 -3.04 8.40 -13.63
N VAL A 297 -2.79 9.66 -13.97
CA VAL A 297 -3.71 10.78 -13.70
C VAL A 297 -4.95 10.67 -14.58
N ILE A 298 -4.77 10.50 -15.89
CA ILE A 298 -5.90 10.46 -16.83
C ILE A 298 -6.77 9.23 -16.59
N THR A 299 -6.17 8.05 -16.38
CA THR A 299 -6.93 6.83 -16.09
C THR A 299 -7.68 6.93 -14.76
N GLY A 300 -7.08 7.52 -13.73
CA GLY A 300 -7.74 7.81 -12.46
C GLY A 300 -8.96 8.71 -12.64
N VAL A 301 -8.82 9.82 -13.37
CA VAL A 301 -9.95 10.74 -13.65
C VAL A 301 -11.07 10.05 -14.46
N ILE A 302 -10.73 9.23 -15.46
CA ILE A 302 -11.71 8.48 -16.24
C ILE A 302 -12.44 7.48 -15.35
N LEU A 303 -11.70 6.77 -14.50
CA LEU A 303 -12.27 5.80 -13.57
C LEU A 303 -13.19 6.48 -12.55
N ASP A 304 -12.80 7.64 -12.04
CA ASP A 304 -13.61 8.42 -11.11
C ASP A 304 -14.93 8.88 -11.70
N LYS A 305 -14.94 9.28 -12.98
CA LYS A 305 -16.16 9.74 -13.64
C LYS A 305 -17.09 8.59 -14.02
N THR A 306 -16.53 7.48 -14.46
CA THR A 306 -17.31 6.36 -15.01
C THR A 306 -17.74 5.36 -13.93
N LYS A 307 -16.93 5.21 -12.87
CA LYS A 307 -17.05 4.20 -11.81
C LYS A 307 -17.16 2.75 -12.33
N LYS A 308 -16.73 2.50 -13.58
CA LYS A 308 -16.72 1.18 -14.26
C LYS A 308 -15.36 0.51 -14.09
N PHE A 309 -15.07 0.06 -12.87
CA PHE A 309 -13.75 -0.46 -12.50
C PHE A 309 -13.31 -1.63 -13.36
N LYS A 310 -14.13 -2.68 -13.53
CA LYS A 310 -13.71 -3.86 -14.28
C LYS A 310 -13.39 -3.55 -15.74
N ILE A 311 -14.30 -2.87 -16.43
CA ILE A 311 -14.17 -2.61 -17.88
C ILE A 311 -12.93 -1.78 -18.16
N ILE A 312 -12.71 -0.70 -17.39
CA ILE A 312 -11.55 0.17 -17.58
C ILE A 312 -10.25 -0.59 -17.28
N THR A 313 -10.23 -1.36 -16.19
CA THR A 313 -9.09 -2.21 -15.84
C THR A 313 -8.74 -3.16 -16.99
N CYS A 314 -9.74 -3.82 -17.59
CA CYS A 314 -9.54 -4.72 -18.72
C CYS A 314 -9.01 -3.98 -19.96
N ILE A 315 -9.59 -2.83 -20.31
CA ILE A 315 -9.16 -2.05 -21.49
C ILE A 315 -7.70 -1.63 -21.34
N ILE A 316 -7.32 -1.08 -20.18
CA ILE A 316 -5.94 -0.62 -19.95
C ILE A 316 -4.94 -1.78 -19.96
N TYR A 317 -5.30 -2.94 -19.40
CA TYR A 317 -4.45 -4.13 -19.46
C TYR A 317 -4.27 -4.64 -20.90
N ILE A 318 -5.36 -4.73 -21.66
CA ILE A 318 -5.32 -5.15 -23.08
C ILE A 318 -4.47 -4.17 -23.91
N LEU A 319 -4.62 -2.87 -23.70
CA LEU A 319 -3.78 -1.88 -24.37
C LEU A 319 -2.31 -2.02 -23.97
N SER A 320 -2.01 -2.31 -22.70
CA SER A 320 -0.65 -2.61 -22.25
C SER A 320 -0.07 -3.84 -22.96
N LEU A 321 -0.86 -4.90 -23.15
CA LEU A 321 -0.47 -6.09 -23.92
C LEU A 321 -0.19 -5.75 -25.39
N ILE A 322 -1.09 -4.99 -26.03
CA ILE A 322 -0.95 -4.58 -27.44
C ILE A 322 0.35 -3.79 -27.61
N PHE A 323 0.59 -2.77 -26.79
CA PHE A 323 1.80 -1.96 -26.90
C PHE A 323 3.07 -2.73 -26.53
N MET A 324 3.00 -3.72 -25.64
CA MET A 324 4.14 -4.60 -25.37
C MET A 324 4.48 -5.49 -26.58
N GLY A 325 3.46 -6.01 -27.27
CA GLY A 325 3.63 -6.74 -28.54
C GLY A 325 4.19 -5.85 -29.65
N ILE A 326 3.63 -4.65 -29.82
CA ILE A 326 4.13 -3.65 -30.79
C ILE A 326 5.57 -3.27 -30.47
N PHE A 327 5.92 -3.03 -29.21
CA PHE A 327 7.29 -2.75 -28.79
C PHE A 327 8.24 -3.88 -29.19
N THR A 328 7.83 -5.12 -29.03
CA THR A 328 8.65 -6.27 -29.45
C THR A 328 8.89 -6.30 -30.97
N GLY A 329 7.86 -6.00 -31.77
CA GLY A 329 7.97 -5.98 -33.24
C GLY A 329 8.68 -4.75 -33.80
N ILE A 330 8.49 -3.57 -33.21
CA ILE A 330 8.98 -2.30 -33.77
C ILE A 330 10.50 -2.17 -33.69
N LEU A 331 11.15 -2.90 -32.78
CA LEU A 331 12.61 -2.93 -32.66
C LEU A 331 13.29 -3.40 -33.95
N TYR A 332 12.63 -4.25 -34.74
CA TYR A 332 13.14 -4.72 -36.03
C TYR A 332 13.17 -3.65 -37.11
N LEU A 333 12.34 -2.61 -37.00
CA LEU A 333 12.37 -1.48 -37.94
C LEU A 333 13.58 -0.56 -37.71
N ARG A 334 14.30 -0.74 -36.59
CA ARG A 334 15.49 0.06 -36.22
C ARG A 334 15.27 1.57 -36.37
N SER A 335 14.08 2.05 -36.01
CA SER A 335 13.71 3.47 -36.04
C SER A 335 13.46 4.00 -34.63
N MET A 336 14.40 4.79 -34.10
CA MET A 336 14.28 5.37 -32.76
C MET A 336 13.05 6.26 -32.59
N PRO A 337 12.68 7.15 -33.52
CA PRO A 337 11.49 7.99 -33.34
C PRO A 337 10.21 7.19 -33.12
N ILE A 338 10.04 6.05 -33.80
CA ILE A 338 8.86 5.21 -33.62
C ILE A 338 8.92 4.49 -32.27
N VAL A 339 10.11 4.08 -31.81
CA VAL A 339 10.30 3.53 -30.46
C VAL A 339 9.85 4.54 -29.41
N PHE A 340 10.18 5.83 -29.52
CA PHE A 340 9.71 6.86 -28.57
C PHE A 340 8.17 6.92 -28.48
N ILE A 341 7.47 6.86 -29.60
CA ILE A 341 6.00 6.87 -29.64
C ILE A 341 5.44 5.63 -28.95
N VAL A 342 6.00 4.45 -29.24
CA VAL A 342 5.54 3.19 -28.64
C VAL A 342 5.84 3.17 -27.13
N MET A 343 7.01 3.65 -26.71
CA MET A 343 7.39 3.75 -25.29
C MET A 343 6.50 4.72 -24.53
N PHE A 344 6.06 5.82 -25.16
CA PHE A 344 5.08 6.73 -24.58
C PHE A 344 3.78 5.99 -24.24
N PHE A 345 3.17 5.32 -25.21
CA PHE A 345 1.91 4.61 -24.97
C PHE A 345 2.07 3.40 -24.04
N LEU A 346 3.17 2.65 -24.17
CA LEU A 346 3.47 1.53 -23.27
C LEU A 346 3.54 2.01 -21.81
N GLY A 347 4.30 3.09 -21.55
CA GLY A 347 4.41 3.70 -20.23
C GLY A 347 3.09 4.24 -19.71
N PHE A 348 2.33 4.94 -20.57
CA PHE A 348 1.01 5.48 -20.28
C PHE A 348 0.04 4.40 -19.77
N PHE A 349 -0.11 3.29 -20.51
CA PHE A 349 -1.07 2.25 -20.15
C PHE A 349 -0.59 1.39 -18.98
N MET A 350 0.69 0.99 -18.94
CA MET A 350 1.21 0.16 -17.83
C MET A 350 1.15 0.92 -16.50
N THR A 351 1.56 2.18 -16.47
CA THR A 351 1.49 3.00 -15.23
C THR A 351 0.05 3.42 -14.94
N GLY A 352 -0.76 3.66 -15.97
CA GLY A 352 -2.19 3.92 -15.85
C GLY A 352 -2.95 2.81 -15.13
N TYR A 353 -2.52 1.55 -15.28
CA TYR A 353 -3.07 0.42 -14.56
C TYR A 353 -2.71 0.42 -13.06
N LEU A 354 -1.54 0.92 -12.66
CA LEU A 354 -1.10 0.91 -11.26
C LEU A 354 -2.08 1.69 -10.37
N SER A 355 -2.54 2.86 -10.82
CA SER A 355 -3.53 3.66 -10.06
C SER A 355 -4.88 2.95 -9.96
N ILE A 356 -5.40 2.44 -11.09
CA ILE A 356 -6.67 1.72 -11.14
C ILE A 356 -6.64 0.47 -10.23
N GLY A 357 -5.51 -0.25 -10.22
CA GLY A 357 -5.35 -1.46 -9.43
C GLY A 357 -5.56 -1.22 -7.94
N PHE A 358 -5.06 -0.11 -7.38
CA PHE A 358 -5.28 0.22 -5.98
C PHE A 358 -6.74 0.54 -5.66
N GLU A 359 -7.42 1.28 -6.53
CA GLU A 359 -8.84 1.59 -6.30
C GLU A 359 -9.72 0.33 -6.43
N LEU A 360 -9.47 -0.51 -7.44
CA LEU A 360 -10.17 -1.78 -7.58
C LEU A 360 -9.89 -2.71 -6.40
N ALA A 361 -8.66 -2.73 -5.88
CA ALA A 361 -8.32 -3.51 -4.70
C ALA A 361 -9.08 -3.02 -3.46
N ALA A 362 -9.17 -1.71 -3.23
CA ALA A 362 -9.96 -1.15 -2.14
C ALA A 362 -11.46 -1.53 -2.25
N GLU A 363 -11.98 -1.56 -3.48
CA GLU A 363 -13.39 -1.89 -3.75
C GLU A 363 -13.69 -3.39 -3.56
N LEU A 364 -12.79 -4.28 -3.99
CA LEU A 364 -12.92 -5.74 -3.85
C LEU A 364 -12.70 -6.24 -2.42
N THR A 365 -12.00 -5.47 -1.59
CA THR A 365 -11.57 -5.91 -0.26
C THR A 365 -12.34 -5.28 0.89
N TYR A 366 -13.33 -4.42 0.61
CA TYR A 366 -14.15 -3.83 1.66
C TYR A 366 -14.79 -4.90 2.58
N PRO A 367 -14.78 -4.74 3.92
CA PRO A 367 -14.38 -3.56 4.70
C PRO A 367 -12.92 -3.55 5.20
N GLU A 368 -12.00 -4.25 4.52
CA GLU A 368 -10.59 -4.24 4.89
C GLU A 368 -9.94 -2.86 4.68
N SER A 369 -8.83 -2.61 5.38
CA SER A 369 -8.05 -1.37 5.26
C SER A 369 -7.47 -1.21 3.85
N GLU A 370 -7.71 -0.06 3.22
CA GLU A 370 -7.14 0.30 1.91
C GLU A 370 -5.61 0.18 1.91
N GLY A 371 -4.95 0.58 3.01
CA GLY A 371 -3.49 0.50 3.15
C GLY A 371 -2.96 -0.93 3.24
N LEU A 372 -3.75 -1.90 3.75
CA LEU A 372 -3.36 -3.31 3.75
C LEU A 372 -3.42 -3.88 2.34
N SER A 373 -4.51 -3.58 1.63
CA SER A 373 -4.74 -4.02 0.25
C SER A 373 -3.68 -3.46 -0.72
N SER A 374 -3.44 -2.14 -0.68
CA SER A 374 -2.41 -1.50 -1.51
C SER A 374 -0.99 -1.98 -1.18
N GLY A 375 -0.67 -2.19 0.11
CA GLY A 375 0.61 -2.73 0.55
C GLY A 375 0.87 -4.15 0.01
N LEU A 376 -0.16 -4.99 -0.02
CA LEU A 376 -0.08 -6.32 -0.64
C LEU A 376 0.13 -6.25 -2.15
N LEU A 377 -0.61 -5.39 -2.86
CA LEU A 377 -0.42 -5.21 -4.31
C LEU A 377 1.01 -4.75 -4.65
N ASN A 378 1.55 -3.81 -3.88
CA ASN A 378 2.93 -3.35 -4.06
C ASN A 378 3.95 -4.46 -3.75
N THR A 379 3.71 -5.25 -2.71
CA THR A 379 4.53 -6.43 -2.40
C THR A 379 4.49 -7.45 -3.54
N SER A 380 3.31 -7.69 -4.13
CA SER A 380 3.16 -8.53 -5.33
C SER A 380 4.01 -8.00 -6.49
N ALA A 381 3.91 -6.71 -6.81
CA ALA A 381 4.69 -6.07 -7.86
C ALA A 381 6.20 -6.28 -7.70
N GLN A 382 6.72 -6.18 -6.46
CA GLN A 382 8.14 -6.40 -6.20
C GLN A 382 8.55 -7.87 -6.37
N ILE A 383 7.75 -8.81 -5.86
CA ILE A 383 8.01 -10.24 -6.00
C ILE A 383 8.06 -10.63 -7.48
N PHE A 384 7.02 -10.27 -8.24
CA PHE A 384 6.98 -10.55 -9.66
C PHE A 384 8.09 -9.80 -10.41
N GLY A 385 8.33 -8.52 -10.13
CA GLY A 385 9.43 -7.76 -10.74
C GLY A 385 10.78 -8.44 -10.60
N LEU A 386 11.13 -8.90 -9.39
CA LEU A 386 12.38 -9.63 -9.15
C LEU A 386 12.44 -10.93 -9.96
N ILE A 387 11.39 -11.74 -9.92
CA ILE A 387 11.33 -13.02 -10.66
C ILE A 387 11.47 -12.77 -12.16
N LEU A 388 10.71 -11.82 -12.71
CA LEU A 388 10.67 -11.56 -14.14
C LEU A 388 11.98 -10.97 -14.66
N ILE A 389 12.62 -10.06 -13.92
CA ILE A 389 13.96 -9.57 -14.26
C ILE A 389 14.95 -10.73 -14.28
N HIS A 390 14.92 -11.61 -13.28
CA HIS A 390 15.84 -12.74 -13.18
C HIS A 390 15.66 -13.78 -14.28
N VAL A 391 14.44 -14.01 -14.76
CA VAL A 391 14.19 -14.93 -15.88
C VAL A 391 14.46 -14.25 -17.23
N ALA A 392 14.03 -13.00 -17.42
CA ALA A 392 14.18 -12.29 -18.68
C ALA A 392 15.64 -11.93 -19.01
N THR A 393 16.51 -11.78 -18.00
CA THR A 393 17.94 -11.48 -18.18
C THR A 393 18.67 -12.60 -18.93
N PRO A 394 18.72 -13.86 -18.43
CA PRO A 394 19.39 -14.96 -19.13
C PRO A 394 18.73 -15.30 -20.46
N LEU A 395 17.40 -15.23 -20.56
CA LEU A 395 16.69 -15.42 -21.85
C LEU A 395 17.27 -14.49 -22.92
N ARG A 396 17.57 -13.26 -22.54
CA ARG A 396 18.14 -12.26 -23.45
C ARG A 396 19.61 -12.46 -23.72
N THR A 397 20.42 -12.70 -22.69
CA THR A 397 21.87 -12.81 -22.86
C THR A 397 22.26 -14.06 -23.65
N HIS A 398 21.50 -15.15 -23.53
CA HIS A 398 21.78 -16.41 -24.22
C HIS A 398 21.03 -16.56 -25.55
N TYR A 399 19.77 -16.11 -25.64
CA TYR A 399 18.92 -16.34 -26.83
C TYR A 399 18.56 -15.05 -27.59
N GLY A 400 19.03 -13.88 -27.15
CA GLY A 400 18.77 -12.59 -27.77
C GLY A 400 17.49 -11.90 -27.28
N VAL A 401 17.24 -10.69 -27.77
CA VAL A 401 16.17 -9.82 -27.23
C VAL A 401 14.76 -10.37 -27.47
N LEU A 402 14.52 -11.04 -28.60
CA LEU A 402 13.19 -11.51 -28.98
C LEU A 402 12.59 -12.51 -27.98
N PRO A 403 13.25 -13.64 -27.62
CA PRO A 403 12.73 -14.57 -26.62
C PRO A 403 12.42 -13.90 -25.28
N GLY A 404 13.27 -12.99 -24.82
CA GLY A 404 13.05 -12.24 -23.58
C GLY A 404 11.78 -11.37 -23.64
N ASN A 405 11.57 -10.65 -24.74
CA ASN A 405 10.39 -9.81 -24.91
C ASN A 405 9.11 -10.62 -25.17
N LEU A 406 9.19 -11.74 -25.90
CA LEU A 406 8.06 -12.65 -26.09
C LEU A 406 7.63 -13.30 -24.76
N PHE A 407 8.59 -13.66 -23.90
CA PHE A 407 8.30 -14.15 -22.56
C PHE A 407 7.51 -13.12 -21.73
N LEU A 408 7.96 -11.86 -21.71
CA LEU A 408 7.25 -10.77 -21.01
C LEU A 408 5.87 -10.48 -21.63
N THR A 409 5.75 -10.54 -22.96
CA THR A 409 4.48 -10.38 -23.68
C THR A 409 3.51 -11.52 -23.35
N GLY A 410 3.98 -12.76 -23.33
CA GLY A 410 3.19 -13.94 -22.98
C GLY A 410 2.68 -13.89 -21.55
N LEU A 411 3.50 -13.44 -20.59
CA LEU A 411 3.03 -13.22 -19.23
C LEU A 411 2.01 -12.09 -19.13
N THR A 412 2.18 -11.01 -19.88
CA THR A 412 1.18 -9.94 -19.96
C THR A 412 -0.15 -10.47 -20.50
N LEU A 413 -0.13 -11.42 -21.44
CA LEU A 413 -1.33 -12.11 -21.91
C LEU A 413 -1.99 -12.96 -20.80
N VAL A 414 -1.20 -13.73 -20.03
CA VAL A 414 -1.73 -14.48 -18.87
C VAL A 414 -2.37 -13.54 -17.86
N GLY A 415 -1.71 -12.43 -17.53
CA GLY A 415 -2.26 -11.42 -16.62
C GLY A 415 -3.52 -10.74 -17.16
N THR A 416 -3.60 -10.55 -18.48
CA THR A 416 -4.82 -10.04 -19.15
C THR A 416 -5.99 -11.01 -18.96
N ILE A 417 -5.76 -12.30 -19.20
CA ILE A 417 -6.79 -13.35 -19.00
C ILE A 417 -7.25 -13.35 -17.54
N MET A 418 -6.33 -13.34 -16.59
CA MET A 418 -6.67 -13.28 -15.15
C MET A 418 -7.49 -12.04 -14.80
N THR A 419 -7.15 -10.88 -15.38
CA THR A 419 -7.87 -9.62 -15.17
C THR A 419 -9.31 -9.69 -15.66
N VAL A 420 -9.54 -10.27 -16.85
CA VAL A 420 -10.89 -10.46 -17.42
C VAL A 420 -11.75 -11.37 -16.54
N LEU A 421 -11.13 -12.38 -15.91
CA LEU A 421 -11.79 -13.35 -15.02
C LEU A 421 -12.17 -12.76 -13.65
N ILE A 422 -11.69 -11.56 -13.29
CA ILE A 422 -12.09 -10.90 -12.05
C ILE A 422 -13.60 -10.66 -12.08
N LYS A 423 -14.31 -11.20 -11.08
CA LYS A 423 -15.74 -10.95 -10.89
C LYS A 423 -15.94 -9.59 -10.24
N GLU A 424 -16.76 -8.76 -10.87
CA GLU A 424 -17.08 -7.40 -10.41
C GLU A 424 -18.17 -7.45 -9.33
N ASN A 425 -17.79 -7.83 -8.12
CA ASN A 425 -18.63 -7.65 -6.94
C ASN A 425 -18.11 -6.43 -6.17
N LEU A 426 -18.58 -5.24 -6.54
CA LEU A 426 -18.16 -3.96 -5.95
C LEU A 426 -18.82 -3.78 -4.57
N TYR A 427 -18.23 -4.40 -3.54
CA TYR A 427 -18.80 -4.49 -2.20
C TYR A 427 -18.99 -3.13 -1.52
N ARG A 428 -18.08 -2.17 -1.76
CA ARG A 428 -18.15 -0.84 -1.16
C ARG A 428 -19.25 -0.01 -1.82
N GLN A 429 -19.44 -0.07 -3.14
CA GLN A 429 -20.57 0.59 -3.81
C GLN A 429 -21.91 0.00 -3.36
N GLN A 430 -22.00 -1.32 -3.22
CA GLN A 430 -23.20 -1.98 -2.71
C GLN A 430 -23.52 -1.56 -1.27
N ALA A 431 -22.51 -1.39 -0.42
CA ALA A 431 -22.69 -0.91 0.95
C ALA A 431 -23.17 0.56 1.01
N HIS A 432 -22.66 1.44 0.15
CA HIS A 432 -23.12 2.84 0.07
C HIS A 432 -24.53 2.94 -0.51
N GLY A 433 -24.87 2.09 -1.50
CA GLY A 433 -26.22 2.00 -2.05
C GLY A 433 -27.25 1.55 -1.00
N ARG A 434 -26.92 0.54 -0.19
CA ARG A 434 -27.81 0.07 0.90
C ARG A 434 -28.08 1.13 1.96
N LYS A 435 -27.06 1.87 2.41
CA LYS A 435 -27.24 2.98 3.37
C LYS A 435 -28.17 4.07 2.83
N LYS A 436 -28.11 4.36 1.53
CA LYS A 436 -28.95 5.40 0.92
C LYS A 436 -30.43 4.97 0.84
N VAL A 437 -30.68 3.68 0.63
CA VAL A 437 -32.03 3.09 0.65
C VAL A 437 -32.58 3.07 2.08
N GLU A 438 -31.79 2.64 3.06
CA GLU A 438 -32.20 2.56 4.47
C GLU A 438 -32.58 3.93 5.06
N ILE A 439 -31.90 5.01 4.65
CA ILE A 439 -32.25 6.39 5.03
C ILE A 439 -33.53 6.88 4.33
N GLN A 440 -33.82 6.41 3.11
CA GLN A 440 -35.03 6.79 2.37
C GLN A 440 -36.27 5.97 2.76
N THR A 441 -36.10 4.78 3.34
CA THR A 441 -37.21 3.88 3.70
C THR A 441 -37.74 4.06 5.11
N VAL A 442 -37.25 5.02 5.89
CA VAL A 442 -37.92 5.42 7.15
C VAL A 442 -39.06 6.36 6.75
N PRO A 443 -40.34 5.94 6.80
CA PRO A 443 -41.46 6.82 6.50
C PRO A 443 -41.59 7.84 7.64
N ASP A 444 -41.81 9.12 7.31
CA ASP A 444 -42.22 10.16 8.26
C ASP A 444 -43.67 9.93 8.75
N GLU A 445 -43.97 8.76 9.31
CA GLU A 445 -45.21 8.54 10.04
C GLU A 445 -44.93 8.71 11.53
N GLN A 446 -44.98 9.96 12.00
CA GLN A 446 -45.42 10.36 13.35
C GLN A 446 -45.18 11.87 13.60
N THR A 447 -45.77 12.78 12.82
CA THR A 447 -45.94 14.18 13.24
C THR A 447 -47.22 14.81 12.67
N SER A 448 -48.36 14.14 12.87
CA SER A 448 -49.66 14.78 12.65
C SER A 448 -50.72 14.09 13.50
N ASN A 449 -50.82 14.47 14.77
CA ASN A 449 -52.07 14.53 15.56
C ASN A 449 -51.84 14.98 17.01
N GLU A 450 -51.06 16.04 17.22
CA GLU A 450 -51.17 16.87 18.43
C GLU A 450 -51.09 18.35 18.04
N ARG A 451 -52.22 18.88 17.56
CA ARG A 451 -52.63 20.31 17.62
C ARG A 451 -53.94 20.47 16.84
N ASN A 452 -55.05 20.28 17.56
CA ASN A 452 -56.17 21.23 17.65
C ASN A 452 -57.22 20.69 18.61
#